data_AF-A0A523Z7G8-F1
#
_entry.id   AF-A0A523Z7G8-F1
#
_cell.length_a   1.000
_cell.length_b   1.000
_cell.length_c   1.000
_cell.angle_alpha   90.00
_cell.angle_beta   90.00
_cell.angle_gamma   90.00
#
_symmetry.space_group_name_H-M   'P 1'
#
loop_
_entity.id
_entity.type
_entity.pdbx_description
1 polymer ?
#
loop_
_entity_poly.entity_id
_entity_poly.type
_entity_poly.pdbx_seq_one_letter_code
_entity_poly.pdbx_strand_id
1 'polypeptide(L)' 'MDKHQSPGFYRISWDGKGSDRNDLSCGVYFYRLSVNDYISAIKLILVR' A
#
# COMPACT_ATOMS: atom_id res chain seq x y z
N MET A 1 -1.31 10.16 4.35
CA MET A 1 -1.04 10.63 5.73
C MET A 1 -0.46 9.44 6.49
N ASP A 2 0.86 9.37 6.62
CA ASP A 2 1.51 8.32 7.41
C ASP A 2 1.24 8.57 8.90
N LYS A 3 0.49 7.68 9.53
CA LYS A 3 0.26 7.69 10.98
C LYS A 3 1.18 6.67 11.63
N HIS A 4 1.76 7.04 12.77
CA HIS A 4 2.51 6.10 13.61
C HIS A 4 1.58 4.96 14.06
N GLN A 5 1.98 3.71 13.81
CA GLN A 5 1.24 2.52 14.19
C GLN A 5 2.03 1.76 15.27
N SER A 6 1.37 1.41 16.38
CA SER A 6 1.96 0.62 17.46
C SER A 6 2.34 -0.79 16.98
N PRO A 7 3.16 -1.56 17.70
CA PRO A 7 3.46 -2.94 17.32
C PRO A 7 2.20 -3.82 17.25
N GLY A 8 2.07 -4.64 16.20
CA GLY A 8 0.90 -5.51 15.99
C GLY A 8 0.76 -6.00 14.54
N PHE A 9 -0.25 -6.83 14.29
CA PHE A 9 -0.61 -7.26 12.94
C PHE A 9 -1.61 -6.28 12.32
N TYR A 10 -1.28 -5.76 11.14
CA TYR A 10 -2.13 -4.82 10.41
C TYR A 10 -2.52 -5.39 9.06
N ARG A 11 -3.81 -5.32 8.75
CA ARG A 11 -4.34 -5.62 7.42
C ARG A 11 -4.69 -4.31 6.74
N ILE A 12 -3.97 -4.00 5.66
CA ILE A 12 -4.24 -2.83 4.84
C ILE A 12 -5.03 -3.32 3.62
N SER A 13 -6.21 -2.71 3.40
CA SER A 13 -6.97 -2.89 2.18
C SER A 13 -6.86 -1.61 1.38
N TRP A 14 -6.37 -1.70 0.15
CA TRP A 14 -6.35 -0.59 -0.79
C TRP A 14 -7.60 -0.64 -1.66
N ASP A 15 -8.19 0.52 -1.94
CA ASP A 15 -9.46 0.69 -2.64
C ASP A 15 -9.32 0.74 -4.17
N GLY A 16 -8.11 0.54 -4.69
CA GLY A 16 -7.84 0.55 -6.13
C GLY A 16 -7.76 1.96 -6.71
N LYS A 17 -7.78 3.01 -5.88
CA LYS A 17 -7.80 4.40 -6.34
C LYS A 17 -6.45 5.08 -6.23
N GLY A 18 -6.15 5.92 -7.23
CA GLY A 18 -5.00 6.81 -7.27
C GLY A 18 -5.17 8.01 -6.34
N SER A 19 -4.09 8.81 -6.22
CA SER A 19 -4.09 10.06 -5.45
C SER A 19 -5.07 11.12 -5.98
N ASP A 20 -5.46 11.00 -7.24
CA ASP A 20 -6.44 11.82 -7.94
C ASP A 20 -7.89 11.32 -7.75
N ARG A 21 -8.10 10.29 -6.91
CA ARG A 21 -9.37 9.57 -6.68
C ARG A 21 -9.90 8.81 -7.89
N ASN A 22 -9.14 8.71 -8.99
CA ASN A 22 -9.53 7.91 -10.14
C ASN A 22 -9.19 6.44 -9.91
N ASP A 23 -9.94 5.56 -10.56
CA ASP A 23 -9.65 4.13 -10.56
C ASP A 23 -8.34 3.87 -11.29
N LEU A 24 -7.46 3.08 -10.67
CA LEU A 24 -6.25 2.62 -11.35
C LEU A 24 -6.59 1.49 -12.33
N SER A 25 -5.80 1.40 -13.40
CA SER A 25 -5.89 0.30 -14.36
C SER A 25 -5.55 -1.04 -13.69
N CYS A 26 -6.05 -2.15 -14.23
CA CYS A 26 -5.54 -3.47 -13.82
C CYS A 26 -4.02 -3.54 -14.05
N GLY A 27 -3.27 -4.13 -13.12
CA GLY A 27 -1.82 -4.16 -13.22
C GLY A 27 -1.09 -4.52 -11.93
N VAL A 28 0.24 -4.49 -12.02
CA VAL A 28 1.14 -4.72 -10.88
C VAL A 28 1.53 -3.38 -10.28
N TYR A 29 1.31 -3.25 -8.97
CA TYR A 29 1.64 -2.08 -8.18
C TYR A 29 2.67 -2.46 -7.12
N PHE A 30 3.51 -1.51 -6.74
CA PHE A 30 4.45 -1.69 -5.64
C PHE A 30 4.24 -0.60 -4.61
N TYR A 31 4.27 -0.98 -3.33
CA TYR A 31 4.38 -0.01 -2.25
C TYR A 31 5.57 -0.32 -1.37
N ARG A 32 6.11 0.73 -0.74
CA ARG A 32 7.23 0.63 0.18
C ARG A 32 6.73 0.73 1.61
N LEU A 33 7.01 -0.30 2.39
CA LEU A 33 6.86 -0.26 3.85
C LEU A 33 8.17 0.25 4.44
N SER A 34 8.09 1.31 5.24
CA SER A 34 9.24 1.88 5.97
C SER A 34 8.91 1.89 7.46
N VAL A 35 9.71 1.17 8.27
CA VAL A 35 9.54 1.06 9.72
C VAL A 35 10.91 1.21 10.38
N ASN A 36 11.18 2.36 10.99
CA ASN A 36 12.50 2.73 11.52
C ASN A 36 13.60 2.45 10.47
N ASP A 37 14.51 1.51 10.75
CA ASP A 37 15.63 1.14 9.86
C ASP A 37 15.28 0.00 8.88
N TYR A 38 14.03 -0.47 8.87
CA TYR A 38 13.56 -1.53 7.97
C TYR A 38 12.80 -0.96 6.78
N ILE A 39 13.20 -1.38 5.57
CA ILE A 39 12.53 -1.06 4.32
C ILE A 39 12.16 -2.35 3.60
N SER A 40 10.91 -2.45 3.16
CA SER A 40 10.43 -3.56 2.35
C SER A 40 9.60 -3.09 1.16
N ALA A 41 9.74 -3.77 0.03
CA ALA A 41 8.94 -3.55 -1.17
C ALA A 41 7.89 -4.67 -1.29
N ILE A 42 6.63 -4.28 -1.38
CA ILE A 42 5.51 -5.22 -1.42
C ILE A 42 4.80 -5.07 -2.76
N LYS A 43 4.62 -6.20 -3.44
CA LYS A 43 3.94 -6.30 -4.72
C LYS A 43 2.44 -6.50 -4.49
N LEU A 44 1.65 -5.69 -5.17
CA LEU A 44 0.20 -5.74 -5.22
C LEU A 44 -0.22 -6.04 -6.66
N ILE A 45 -1.27 -6.84 -6.83
CA ILE A 45 -1.87 -7.12 -8.13
C ILE A 45 -3.30 -6.61 -8.07
N LEU A 46 -3.62 -5.61 -8.90
CA LEU A 46 -4.98 -5.14 -9.08
C LEU A 46 -5.59 -5.91 -10.24
N VAL A 47 -6.58 -6.74 -9.92
CA VAL A 47 -7.40 -7.51 -10.86
C VAL A 47 -8.83 -7.00 -10.76
N ARG A 48 -9.53 -6.94 -11.90
CA ARG A 48 -10.97 -6.62 -11.97
C ARG A 48 -11.82 -7.87 -11.81
#